data_AF-A0A2K3LQK6-F1
#
_entry.id   AF-A0A2K3LQK6-F1
#
_cell.length_a   1.000
_cell.length_b   1.000
_cell.length_c   1.000
_cell.angle_alpha   90.00
_cell.angle_beta   90.00
_cell.angle_gamma   90.00
#
_symmetry.space_group_name_H-M   'P 1'
#
loop_
_entity.id
_entity.type
_entity.pdbx_description
1 polymer ?
#
loop_
_entity_poly.entity_id
_entity_poly.type
_entity_poly.pdbx_seq_one_letter_code
_entity_poly.pdbx_strand_id
1 'polypeptide(L)'
;MQGTSYENMTIIVQNYVESLISKYPYWNRTLGADHFFVTCHDVGVRATEGLPLLVKNSIRAVCSPSYDVGFIPHKDVALPQVLQPFALPAGGNDVENRTTLGFWAGHRNSKIRVILARVWENDTELDISNNRISRATGHLVYQKRFYRSKFCICPGGSQVNSARIADSIHYGCIP
;
A
#
# COMPACT_ATOMS: atom_id res chain seq x y z
N MET A 1 6.80 -0.70 27.28
CA MET A 1 7.64 -1.59 26.47
C MET A 1 8.61 -0.72 25.71
N GLN A 2 9.92 -0.88 25.94
CA GLN A 2 10.94 -0.10 25.23
C GLN A 2 11.16 -0.80 23.87
N GLY A 3 10.87 -0.10 22.78
CA GLY A 3 11.04 -0.66 21.43
C GLY A 3 12.53 -0.90 21.12
N THR A 4 12.81 -1.88 20.27
CA THR A 4 14.17 -2.14 19.75
C THR A 4 14.67 -0.91 18.98
N SER A 5 15.92 -0.48 19.23
CA SER A 5 16.54 0.62 18.48
C SER A 5 16.68 0.25 17.00
N TYR A 6 16.74 1.25 16.11
CA TYR A 6 16.93 1.01 14.67
C TYR A 6 18.21 0.23 14.36
N GLU A 7 19.31 0.55 15.05
CA GLU A 7 20.58 -0.15 14.90
C GLU A 7 20.45 -1.64 15.24
N ASN A 8 19.77 -1.97 16.34
CA ASN A 8 19.53 -3.36 16.73
C ASN A 8 18.63 -4.09 15.72
N MET A 9 17.63 -3.42 15.14
CA MET A 9 16.80 -4.01 14.09
C MET A 9 17.63 -4.36 12.85
N THR A 10 18.51 -3.45 12.41
CA THR A 10 19.38 -3.69 11.26
C THR A 10 20.31 -4.87 11.50
N ILE A 11 20.93 -4.98 12.68
CA ILE A 11 21.80 -6.11 13.04
C ILE A 11 21.03 -7.44 13.04
N ILE A 12 19.82 -7.46 13.61
CA ILE A 12 18.99 -8.68 13.65
C ILE A 12 18.64 -9.14 12.24
N VAL A 13 18.20 -8.23 11.37
CA VAL A 13 17.84 -8.56 9.98
C VAL A 13 19.07 -8.97 9.18
N GLN A 14 20.21 -8.30 9.38
CA GLN A 14 21.47 -8.68 8.77
C GLN A 14 21.86 -10.12 9.10
N ASN A 15 21.93 -10.47 10.38
CA ASN A 15 22.29 -11.82 10.82
C ASN A 15 21.32 -12.87 10.28
N TYR A 16 20.01 -12.55 10.24
CA TYR A 16 19.00 -13.44 9.69
C TYR A 16 19.23 -13.70 8.20
N VAL A 17 19.44 -12.65 7.39
CA VAL A 17 19.67 -12.78 5.95
C VAL A 17 20.98 -13.51 5.67
N GLU A 18 22.07 -13.19 6.37
CA GLU A 18 23.35 -13.90 6.24
C GLU A 18 23.22 -15.39 6.57
N SER A 19 22.41 -15.74 7.57
CA SER A 19 22.15 -17.15 7.90
C SER A 19 21.39 -17.88 6.78
N LEU A 20 20.46 -17.21 6.10
CA LEU A 20 19.74 -17.78 4.96
C LEU A 20 20.67 -17.98 3.76
N ILE A 21 21.53 -17.00 3.47
CA ILE A 21 22.52 -17.06 2.39
C ILE A 21 23.50 -18.21 2.61
N SER A 22 23.95 -18.40 3.86
CA SER A 22 24.86 -19.50 4.23
C SER A 22 24.17 -20.87 4.14
N LYS A 23 22.92 -20.97 4.57
CA LYS A 23 22.17 -22.23 4.60
C LYS A 23 21.71 -22.70 3.22
N TYR A 24 21.37 -21.78 2.34
CA TYR A 24 20.76 -22.10 1.04
C TYR A 24 21.67 -21.63 -0.11
N PRO A 25 22.19 -22.56 -0.96
CA PRO A 25 23.17 -22.23 -1.99
C PRO A 25 22.58 -21.39 -3.15
N TYR A 26 21.26 -21.22 -3.18
CA TYR A 26 20.56 -20.53 -4.27
C TYR A 26 20.91 -19.04 -4.35
N TRP A 27 21.26 -18.41 -3.23
CA TRP A 27 21.66 -17.00 -3.22
C TRP A 27 22.86 -16.74 -4.14
N ASN A 28 23.88 -17.60 -4.06
CA ASN A 28 25.13 -17.43 -4.80
C ASN A 28 24.98 -17.65 -6.31
N ARG A 29 23.89 -18.29 -6.77
CA ARG A 29 23.62 -18.51 -8.20
C ARG A 29 23.46 -17.20 -8.98
N THR A 30 22.83 -16.21 -8.35
CA THR A 30 22.46 -14.93 -8.97
C THR A 30 22.86 -13.72 -8.13
N LEU A 31 23.59 -13.96 -7.03
CA LEU A 31 23.85 -12.96 -5.99
C LEU A 31 22.55 -12.33 -5.45
N GLY A 32 21.47 -13.11 -5.39
CA GLY A 32 20.15 -12.68 -4.91
C GLY A 32 19.26 -11.99 -5.96
N ALA A 33 19.66 -11.90 -7.23
CA ALA A 33 18.90 -11.15 -8.25
C ALA A 33 17.53 -11.75 -8.61
N ASP A 34 17.37 -13.07 -8.40
CA ASP A 34 16.11 -13.81 -8.61
C ASP A 34 15.34 -14.05 -7.30
N HIS A 35 15.77 -13.43 -6.19
CA HIS A 35 15.09 -13.50 -4.90
C HIS A 35 14.22 -12.26 -4.71
N PHE A 36 13.11 -12.40 -3.99
CA PHE A 36 12.27 -11.27 -3.63
C PHE A 36 11.96 -11.27 -2.13
N PHE A 37 11.70 -10.06 -1.59
CA PHE A 37 11.23 -9.89 -0.22
C PHE A 37 10.20 -8.77 -0.12
N VAL A 38 9.35 -8.83 0.90
CA VAL A 38 8.22 -7.91 1.08
C VAL A 38 8.51 -6.96 2.23
N THR A 39 8.33 -5.65 1.99
CA THR A 39 8.44 -4.60 3.03
C THR A 39 7.23 -3.68 2.98
N CYS A 40 6.41 -3.69 4.03
CA CYS A 40 5.15 -2.96 4.02
C CYS A 40 5.06 -1.75 4.96
N HIS A 41 6.15 -1.46 5.66
CA HIS A 41 6.27 -0.30 6.53
C HIS A 41 7.66 0.33 6.31
N ASP A 42 7.81 1.61 6.67
CA ASP A 42 9.08 2.35 6.58
C ASP A 42 10.25 1.66 7.33
N VAL A 43 9.92 0.92 8.40
CA VAL A 43 10.85 0.08 9.16
C VAL A 43 11.56 -0.93 8.25
N GLY A 44 10.90 -1.44 7.20
CA GLY A 44 11.52 -2.40 6.28
C GLY A 44 12.67 -1.78 5.47
N VAL A 45 12.57 -0.50 5.11
CA VAL A 45 13.67 0.21 4.44
C VAL A 45 14.86 0.30 5.40
N ARG A 46 14.63 0.83 6.61
CA ARG A 46 15.69 1.01 7.62
C ARG A 46 16.34 -0.30 8.05
N ALA A 47 15.54 -1.33 8.29
CA ALA A 47 16.04 -2.63 8.73
C ALA A 47 16.91 -3.33 7.66
N THR A 48 16.80 -2.94 6.38
CA THR A 48 17.61 -3.49 5.30
C THR A 48 18.77 -2.58 4.88
N GLU A 49 18.97 -1.42 5.52
CA GLU A 49 20.05 -0.49 5.20
C GLU A 49 21.46 -1.11 5.37
N GLY A 50 21.62 -2.03 6.33
CA GLY A 50 22.87 -2.76 6.56
C GLY A 50 23.18 -3.85 5.51
N LEU A 51 22.28 -4.11 4.56
CA LEU A 51 22.40 -5.17 3.56
C LEU A 51 22.36 -4.59 2.13
N PRO A 52 23.41 -3.86 1.70
CA PRO A 52 23.39 -3.16 0.41
C PRO A 52 23.25 -4.11 -0.79
N LEU A 53 23.79 -5.33 -0.72
CA LEU A 53 23.65 -6.33 -1.78
C LEU A 53 22.23 -6.89 -1.87
N LEU A 54 21.54 -7.09 -0.75
CA LEU A 54 20.13 -7.47 -0.73
C LEU A 54 19.27 -6.39 -1.41
N VAL A 55 19.48 -5.13 -1.04
CA VAL A 55 18.71 -3.99 -1.58
C VAL A 55 18.98 -3.77 -3.08
N LYS A 56 20.23 -3.92 -3.52
CA LYS A 56 20.64 -3.70 -4.91
C LYS A 56 20.24 -4.84 -5.84
N ASN A 57 20.40 -6.09 -5.41
CA ASN A 57 20.22 -7.24 -6.30
C ASN A 57 18.80 -7.79 -6.23
N SER A 58 18.24 -8.00 -5.04
CA SER A 58 16.95 -8.67 -4.89
C SER A 58 15.75 -7.77 -5.19
N ILE A 59 14.65 -8.35 -5.65
CA ILE A 59 13.41 -7.66 -5.97
C ILE A 59 12.67 -7.31 -4.66
N ARG A 60 12.33 -6.03 -4.45
CA ARG A 60 11.53 -5.63 -3.29
C ARG A 60 10.08 -5.44 -3.68
N ALA A 61 9.17 -6.08 -2.97
CA ALA A 61 7.75 -5.77 -3.02
C ALA A 61 7.41 -4.78 -1.88
N VAL A 62 7.11 -3.53 -2.23
CA VAL A 62 7.00 -2.42 -1.26
C VAL A 62 5.57 -1.93 -1.14
N CYS A 63 5.01 -1.87 0.09
CA CYS A 63 3.60 -1.47 0.25
C CYS A 63 3.30 0.03 0.01
N SER A 64 4.32 0.87 0.02
CA SER A 64 4.19 2.32 -0.18
C SER A 64 5.44 2.85 -0.86
N PRO A 65 5.60 2.55 -2.17
CA PRO A 65 6.77 2.99 -2.90
C PRO A 65 6.75 4.52 -3.03
N SER A 66 7.85 5.15 -2.67
CA SER A 66 8.14 6.54 -3.03
C SER A 66 9.57 6.63 -3.54
N TYR A 67 9.79 7.48 -4.54
CA TYR A 67 11.12 7.78 -5.07
C TYR A 67 12.07 8.31 -3.99
N ASP A 68 11.53 9.00 -2.98
CA ASP A 68 12.31 9.64 -1.92
C ASP A 68 12.81 8.66 -0.84
N VAL A 69 12.31 7.42 -0.83
CA VAL A 69 12.62 6.40 0.21
C VAL A 69 13.32 5.18 -0.37
N GLY A 70 14.03 5.38 -1.48
CA GLY A 70 14.92 4.38 -2.06
C GLY A 70 14.22 3.28 -2.85
N PHE A 71 12.98 3.46 -3.30
CA PHE A 71 12.34 2.57 -4.27
C PHE A 71 13.11 2.60 -5.61
N ILE A 72 13.36 1.43 -6.23
CA ILE A 72 14.09 1.30 -7.48
C ILE A 72 13.11 0.85 -8.60
N PRO A 73 12.54 1.77 -9.41
CA PRO A 73 11.43 1.45 -10.32
C PRO A 73 11.70 0.39 -11.38
N HIS A 74 12.96 0.23 -11.80
CA HIS A 74 13.34 -0.75 -12.82
C HIS A 74 13.53 -2.17 -12.26
N LYS A 75 13.38 -2.35 -10.94
CA LYS A 75 13.65 -3.60 -10.22
C LYS A 75 12.55 -3.97 -9.22
N ASP A 76 12.11 -2.99 -8.43
CA ASP A 76 11.18 -3.17 -7.34
C ASP A 76 9.72 -3.13 -7.81
N VAL A 77 8.86 -3.78 -7.05
CA VAL A 77 7.44 -3.93 -7.33
C VAL A 77 6.62 -3.14 -6.30
N ALA A 78 5.72 -2.29 -6.79
CA ALA A 78 4.71 -1.66 -5.95
C ALA A 78 3.67 -2.70 -5.54
N LEU A 79 3.48 -2.89 -4.23
CA LEU A 79 2.45 -3.75 -3.68
C LEU A 79 1.39 -2.87 -3.01
N PRO A 80 0.11 -2.87 -3.39
CA PRO A 80 -0.88 -2.16 -2.60
C PRO A 80 -1.04 -2.86 -1.24
N GLN A 81 -1.22 -2.10 -0.17
CA GLN A 81 -1.56 -2.69 1.11
C GLN A 81 -2.91 -3.42 1.01
N VAL A 82 -3.00 -4.64 1.53
CA VAL A 82 -4.23 -5.44 1.54
C VAL A 82 -4.65 -5.66 2.98
N LEU A 83 -5.92 -5.37 3.29
CA LEU A 83 -6.51 -5.64 4.60
C LEU A 83 -7.45 -6.84 4.49
N GLN A 84 -6.95 -8.03 4.81
CA GLN A 84 -7.74 -9.26 4.83
C GLN A 84 -8.23 -9.61 6.25
N PRO A 85 -9.38 -10.30 6.38
CA PRO A 85 -10.31 -10.65 5.31
C PRO A 85 -11.08 -9.42 4.80
N PHE A 86 -11.45 -9.43 3.52
CA PHE A 86 -12.31 -8.38 2.96
C PHE A 86 -13.69 -8.45 3.62
N ALA A 87 -14.22 -7.29 4.01
CA ALA A 87 -15.48 -7.20 4.75
C ALA A 87 -16.73 -7.54 3.90
N LEU A 88 -16.60 -7.53 2.58
CA LEU A 88 -17.63 -7.85 1.60
C LEU A 88 -17.02 -8.72 0.48
N PRO A 89 -17.86 -9.47 -0.26
CA PRO A 89 -17.42 -10.27 -1.42
C PRO A 89 -16.70 -9.45 -2.48
N ALA A 90 -16.13 -10.09 -3.51
CA ALA A 90 -15.60 -9.34 -4.64
C ALA A 90 -16.72 -8.62 -5.41
N GLY A 91 -16.38 -7.52 -6.07
CA GLY A 91 -17.24 -6.85 -7.06
C GLY A 91 -17.51 -7.74 -8.28
N GLY A 92 -18.64 -7.50 -8.95
CA GLY A 92 -18.92 -8.09 -10.26
C GLY A 92 -18.55 -7.15 -11.40
N ASN A 93 -18.72 -7.61 -12.64
CA ASN A 93 -18.68 -6.77 -13.84
C ASN A 93 -20.00 -6.01 -14.01
N ASP A 94 -20.38 -5.22 -13.02
CA ASP A 94 -21.67 -4.53 -12.91
C ASP A 94 -21.57 -3.04 -13.27
N VAL A 95 -20.66 -2.67 -14.17
CA VAL A 95 -20.33 -1.28 -14.51
C VAL A 95 -21.57 -0.43 -14.85
N GLU A 96 -22.55 -1.02 -15.53
CA GLU A 96 -23.82 -0.36 -15.91
C GLU A 96 -24.71 -0.02 -14.70
N ASN A 97 -24.60 -0.77 -13.60
CA ASN A 97 -25.38 -0.55 -12.38
C ASN A 97 -24.73 0.48 -11.44
N ARG A 98 -23.56 1.02 -11.80
CA ARG A 98 -22.79 1.95 -10.98
C ARG A 98 -23.21 3.38 -11.27
N THR A 99 -23.83 4.03 -10.28
CA THR A 99 -24.44 5.36 -10.41
C THR A 99 -23.49 6.51 -10.10
N THR A 100 -22.36 6.27 -9.45
CA THR A 100 -21.39 7.29 -9.06
C THR A 100 -20.18 7.25 -9.99
N LEU A 101 -19.73 8.39 -10.50
CA LEU A 101 -18.59 8.45 -11.41
C LEU A 101 -17.30 8.13 -10.66
N GLY A 102 -17.03 8.83 -9.58
CA GLY A 102 -15.81 8.67 -8.80
C GLY A 102 -16.03 8.74 -7.30
N PHE A 103 -15.23 8.02 -6.52
CA PHE A 103 -15.32 8.02 -5.07
C PHE A 103 -13.97 8.27 -4.40
N TRP A 104 -13.98 9.11 -3.36
CA TRP A 104 -12.91 9.20 -2.39
C TRP A 104 -13.42 9.54 -1.00
N ALA A 105 -12.89 8.86 0.01
CA ALA A 105 -13.07 9.26 1.41
C ALA A 105 -11.76 9.18 2.19
N GLY A 106 -11.46 10.20 2.98
CA GLY A 106 -10.28 10.19 3.84
C GLY A 106 -9.93 11.54 4.48
N HIS A 107 -8.87 11.51 5.30
CA HIS A 107 -8.33 12.71 5.94
C HIS A 107 -7.51 13.55 4.96
N ARG A 108 -7.57 14.88 5.11
CA ARG A 108 -6.76 15.87 4.40
C ARG A 108 -5.32 15.96 4.94
N ASN A 109 -4.61 14.83 4.97
CA ASN A 109 -3.29 14.70 5.59
C ASN A 109 -2.11 14.84 4.59
N SER A 110 -2.36 15.31 3.37
CA SER A 110 -1.33 15.62 2.38
C SER A 110 -1.79 16.78 1.51
N LYS A 111 -0.84 17.49 0.88
CA LYS A 111 -1.13 18.62 -0.02
C LYS A 111 -2.14 18.23 -1.11
N ILE A 112 -1.97 17.05 -1.73
CA ILE A 112 -2.86 16.58 -2.78
C ILE A 112 -4.27 16.26 -2.26
N ARG A 113 -4.40 15.69 -1.05
CA ARG A 113 -5.71 15.39 -0.44
C ARG A 113 -6.46 16.67 -0.03
N VAL A 114 -5.74 17.70 0.41
CA VAL A 114 -6.33 19.02 0.70
C VAL A 114 -6.89 19.63 -0.59
N ILE A 115 -6.12 19.61 -1.68
CA ILE A 115 -6.55 20.16 -2.98
C ILE A 115 -7.74 19.37 -3.52
N LEU A 116 -7.64 18.03 -3.59
CA LEU A 116 -8.70 17.15 -4.06
C LEU A 116 -10.02 17.42 -3.33
N ALA A 117 -9.97 17.44 -2.00
CA ALA A 117 -11.13 17.73 -1.18
C ALA A 117 -11.73 19.11 -1.49
N ARG A 118 -10.90 20.14 -1.58
CA ARG A 118 -11.37 21.51 -1.84
C ARG A 118 -12.00 21.67 -3.23
N VAL A 119 -11.45 20.99 -4.24
CA VAL A 119 -11.90 21.12 -5.63
C VAL A 119 -13.17 20.30 -5.89
N TRP A 120 -13.29 19.12 -5.29
CA TRP A 120 -14.36 18.16 -5.62
C TRP A 120 -15.38 17.90 -4.50
N GLU A 121 -15.31 18.54 -3.33
CA GLU A 121 -16.27 18.30 -2.24
C GLU A 121 -17.74 18.58 -2.58
N ASN A 122 -17.99 19.46 -3.54
CA ASN A 122 -19.34 19.85 -3.97
C ASN A 122 -19.67 19.36 -5.39
N ASP A 123 -18.91 18.40 -5.92
CA ASP A 123 -19.15 17.82 -7.22
C ASP A 123 -20.40 16.92 -7.21
N THR A 124 -21.18 16.94 -8.29
CA THR A 124 -22.45 16.19 -8.38
C THR A 124 -22.28 14.76 -8.87
N GLU A 125 -21.16 14.45 -9.53
CA GLU A 125 -20.85 13.13 -10.07
C GLU A 125 -19.86 12.34 -9.18
N LEU A 126 -19.07 13.07 -8.37
CA LEU A 126 -18.09 12.49 -7.46
C LEU A 126 -18.60 12.43 -6.01
N ASP A 127 -18.50 11.25 -5.39
CA ASP A 127 -18.76 11.06 -3.97
C ASP A 127 -17.47 11.32 -3.16
N ILE A 128 -17.30 12.57 -2.72
CA ILE A 128 -16.12 13.03 -1.97
C ILE A 128 -16.48 13.22 -0.49
N SER A 129 -15.81 12.48 0.39
CA SER A 129 -16.01 12.58 1.84
C SER A 129 -14.73 12.96 2.57
N ASN A 130 -14.76 14.13 3.20
CA ASN A 130 -13.62 14.75 3.87
C ASN A 130 -13.38 14.24 5.31
N ASN A 131 -14.18 13.28 5.76
CA ASN A 131 -14.05 12.64 7.05
C ASN A 131 -13.83 11.13 6.88
N ARG A 132 -13.18 10.51 7.86
CA ARG A 132 -13.16 9.06 7.92
C ARG A 132 -14.59 8.59 8.11
N ILE A 133 -15.13 7.87 7.12
CA ILE A 133 -16.35 7.11 7.32
C ILE A 133 -16.01 6.10 8.41
N SER A 134 -16.59 6.30 9.59
CA SER A 134 -16.33 5.43 10.73
C SER A 134 -16.74 4.03 10.31
N ARG A 135 -15.77 3.10 10.35
CA ARG A 135 -16.03 1.68 10.08
C ARG A 135 -16.95 1.07 11.15
N ALA A 136 -17.17 1.77 12.27
CA ALA A 136 -18.04 1.34 13.37
C ALA A 136 -19.51 1.75 13.18
N THR A 137 -19.83 2.82 12.44
CA THR A 137 -21.22 3.20 12.14
C THR A 137 -21.67 2.58 10.83
N GLY A 138 -22.26 1.39 10.94
CA GLY A 138 -22.78 0.60 9.81
C GLY A 138 -21.65 -0.14 9.08
N HIS A 139 -21.47 -1.41 9.41
CA HIS A 139 -20.30 -2.28 9.12
C HIS A 139 -19.91 -2.44 7.63
N LEU A 140 -20.57 -1.76 6.69
CA LEU A 140 -20.42 -1.95 5.25
C LEU A 140 -20.58 -0.64 4.44
N VAL A 141 -20.82 0.51 5.09
CA VAL A 141 -21.16 1.76 4.35
C VAL A 141 -19.99 2.26 3.52
N TYR A 142 -18.76 2.17 4.04
CA TYR A 142 -17.56 2.53 3.30
C TYR A 142 -17.34 1.60 2.10
N GLN A 143 -17.42 0.27 2.31
CA GLN A 143 -17.20 -0.72 1.25
C GLN A 143 -18.29 -0.64 0.17
N LYS A 144 -19.54 -0.36 0.53
CA LYS A 144 -20.66 -0.17 -0.41
C LYS A 144 -20.44 1.00 -1.39
N ARG A 145 -19.67 2.02 -1.02
CA ARG A 145 -19.36 3.13 -1.94
C ARG A 145 -18.47 2.70 -3.09
N PHE A 146 -17.57 1.74 -2.88
CA PHE A 146 -16.77 1.18 -3.98
C PHE A 146 -17.65 0.46 -5.01
N TYR A 147 -18.63 -0.34 -4.58
CA TYR A 147 -19.55 -1.03 -5.51
C TYR A 147 -20.36 -0.08 -6.38
N ARG A 148 -20.72 1.10 -5.86
CA ARG A 148 -21.55 2.07 -6.58
C ARG A 148 -20.75 2.98 -7.51
N SER A 149 -19.42 2.97 -7.39
CA SER A 149 -18.54 3.92 -8.06
C SER A 149 -17.80 3.26 -9.21
N LYS A 150 -17.72 3.95 -10.35
CA LYS A 150 -16.96 3.47 -11.52
C LYS A 150 -15.46 3.57 -11.29
N PHE A 151 -15.01 4.72 -10.78
CA PHE A 151 -13.62 5.02 -10.47
C PHE A 151 -13.41 5.31 -8.97
N CYS A 152 -12.25 4.96 -8.43
CA CYS A 152 -11.91 5.15 -7.02
C CYS A 152 -10.58 5.87 -6.88
N ILE A 153 -10.65 7.14 -6.48
CA ILE A 153 -9.48 8.00 -6.49
C ILE A 153 -8.55 7.64 -5.33
N CYS A 154 -7.28 7.39 -5.63
CA CYS A 154 -6.28 6.90 -4.66
C CYS A 154 -5.15 7.91 -4.36
N PRO A 155 -5.44 9.10 -3.79
CA PRO A 155 -4.42 10.13 -3.57
C PRO A 155 -3.45 9.72 -2.44
N GLY A 156 -2.15 9.96 -2.68
CA GLY A 156 -1.10 9.77 -1.68
C GLY A 156 -1.37 10.54 -0.38
N GLY A 157 -1.12 9.92 0.77
CA GLY A 157 -1.27 10.52 2.10
C GLY A 157 0.07 10.60 2.83
N SER A 158 0.09 11.26 3.99
CA SER A 158 1.27 11.22 4.88
C SER A 158 1.47 9.87 5.59
N GLN A 159 0.43 9.04 5.62
CA GLN A 159 0.48 7.70 6.19
C GLN A 159 0.58 6.67 5.07
N VAL A 160 1.49 5.72 5.25
CA VAL A 160 1.77 4.60 4.32
C VAL A 160 0.73 3.46 4.41
N ASN A 161 -0.27 3.57 5.28
CA ASN A 161 -1.16 2.48 5.63
C ASN A 161 -2.58 2.56 5.00
N SER A 162 -2.67 2.74 3.68
CA SER A 162 -3.97 2.76 2.98
C SER A 162 -4.18 1.53 2.09
N ALA A 163 -5.22 0.76 2.39
CA ALA A 163 -5.64 -0.37 1.56
C ALA A 163 -6.52 0.03 0.35
N ARG A 164 -6.61 1.33 0.01
CA ARG A 164 -7.63 1.82 -0.95
C ARG A 164 -7.49 1.21 -2.34
N ILE A 165 -6.26 1.06 -2.85
CA ILE A 165 -6.04 0.46 -4.17
C ILE A 165 -6.55 -0.99 -4.17
N ALA A 166 -6.20 -1.78 -3.14
CA ALA A 166 -6.65 -3.16 -3.01
C ALA A 166 -8.18 -3.26 -2.82
N ASP A 167 -8.77 -2.40 -1.97
CA ASP A 167 -10.22 -2.32 -1.77
C ASP A 167 -10.93 -1.98 -3.09
N SER A 168 -10.39 -1.03 -3.88
CA SER A 168 -10.96 -0.62 -5.16
C SER A 168 -11.00 -1.78 -6.13
N ILE A 169 -9.86 -2.44 -6.36
CA ILE A 169 -9.76 -3.61 -7.24
C ILE A 169 -10.71 -4.73 -6.77
N HIS A 170 -10.69 -5.06 -5.47
CA HIS A 170 -11.50 -6.15 -4.93
C HIS A 170 -13.00 -5.88 -5.07
N TYR A 171 -13.46 -4.65 -4.83
CA TYR A 171 -14.88 -4.26 -4.98
C TYR A 171 -15.26 -3.82 -6.42
N GLY A 172 -14.37 -4.02 -7.39
CA GLY A 172 -14.60 -3.75 -8.81
C GLY A 172 -14.62 -2.27 -9.21
N CYS A 173 -14.16 -1.38 -8.32
CA CYS A 173 -14.00 0.04 -8.62
C CYS A 173 -12.62 0.29 -9.23
N ILE A 174 -12.52 0.96 -10.37
CA ILE A 174 -11.25 1.15 -11.08
C ILE A 174 -10.41 2.19 -10.32
N PRO A 175 -9.26 1.83 -9.71
CA PRO A 175 -8.43 2.75 -8.92
C PRO A 175 -7.73 3.83 -9.77
#